data_AF-A0A258TC90-F1
#
_entry.id   AF-A0A258TC90-F1
#
_cell.length_a   1.000
_cell.length_b   1.000
_cell.length_c   1.000
_cell.angle_alpha   90.00
_cell.angle_beta   90.00
_cell.angle_gamma   90.00
#
_symmetry.space_group_name_H-M   'P 1'
#
loop_
_entity.id
_entity.type
_entity.pdbx_description
1 polymer ?
#
loop_
_entity_poly.entity_id
_entity_poly.type
_entity_poly.pdbx_seq_one_letter_code
_entity_poly.pdbx_strand_id
1 'polypeptide(L)' 'MYGTYLRLDITVHASWQAVVRAASRKLARQARHDPAKRAQRKQFYRVMLEHHRNAQELVRTFRL' A
#
# COMPACT_ATOMS: atom_id res chain seq x y z
N MET A 1 2.90 1.78 10.50
CA MET A 1 3.10 2.12 9.07
C MET A 1 1.91 2.84 8.43
N TYR A 2 0.83 3.13 9.17
CA TYR A 2 -0.36 3.78 8.61
C TYR A 2 -0.10 5.16 7.98
N GLY A 3 0.77 5.98 8.59
CA GLY A 3 1.19 7.26 7.99
C GLY A 3 1.89 7.13 6.63
N THR A 4 2.48 5.98 6.29
CA THR A 4 3.02 5.73 4.94
C THR A 4 1.91 5.42 3.95
N TYR A 5 0.89 4.69 4.38
CA TYR A 5 -0.31 4.43 3.58
C TYR A 5 -1.03 5.73 3.21
N LEU A 6 -1.21 6.67 4.16
CA LEU A 6 -1.80 7.98 3.88
C LEU A 6 -1.02 8.77 2.82
N ARG A 7 0.32 8.65 2.81
CA ARG A 7 1.19 9.32 1.83
C ARG A 7 1.22 8.63 0.47
N LEU A 8 0.53 7.51 0.28
CA LEU A 8 0.39 6.90 -1.05
C LEU A 8 -0.44 7.77 -1.98
N ASP A 9 -1.25 8.68 -1.43
CA ASP A 9 -2.08 9.62 -2.19
C ASP A 9 -2.98 8.87 -3.18
N ILE A 10 -3.70 7.88 -2.65
CA ILE A 10 -4.63 7.03 -3.39
C ILE A 10 -6.02 7.13 -2.79
N THR A 11 -7.02 7.12 -3.66
CA THR A 11 -8.43 7.08 -3.25
C THR A 11 -8.76 5.74 -2.60
N VAL A 12 -9.70 5.71 -1.65
CA VAL A 12 -10.18 4.47 -1.00
C VAL A 12 -10.79 3.47 -2.00
N HIS A 13 -11.35 3.95 -3.11
CA HIS A 13 -11.89 3.12 -4.19
C HIS A 13 -10.84 2.59 -5.17
N ALA A 14 -9.55 2.87 -4.93
CA ALA A 14 -8.49 2.38 -5.80
C ALA A 14 -8.39 0.86 -5.76
N SER A 15 -7.90 0.25 -6.84
CA SER A 15 -7.65 -1.18 -6.87
C SER A 15 -6.38 -1.55 -6.11
N TRP A 16 -6.25 -2.83 -5.73
CA TRP A 16 -5.04 -3.32 -5.07
C TRP A 16 -3.77 -3.12 -5.91
N GLN A 17 -3.87 -3.16 -7.26
CA GLN A 17 -2.73 -2.89 -8.14
C GLN A 17 -2.26 -1.42 -8.03
N ALA A 18 -3.20 -0.48 -7.89
CA ALA A 18 -2.89 0.93 -7.69
C ALA A 18 -2.18 1.16 -6.36
N VAL A 19 -2.61 0.48 -5.29
CA VAL A 19 -1.92 0.49 -3.98
C VAL A 19 -0.48 0.02 -4.11
N VAL A 20 -0.25 -1.14 -4.74
CA VAL A 20 1.11 -1.70 -4.92
C VAL A 20 1.97 -0.77 -5.78
N ARG A 21 1.41 -0.19 -6.84
CA ARG A 21 2.11 0.76 -7.72
C ARG A 21 2.51 2.02 -6.95
N ALA A 22 1.59 2.63 -6.19
CA ALA A 22 1.87 3.80 -5.36
C ALA A 22 2.92 3.48 -4.27
N ALA A 23 2.77 2.35 -3.59
CA ALA A 23 3.71 1.87 -2.57
C ALA A 23 5.12 1.65 -3.15
N SER A 24 5.22 1.04 -4.33
CA SER A 24 6.51 0.82 -4.99
C SER A 24 7.24 2.13 -5.31
N ARG A 25 6.50 3.21 -5.62
CA ARG A 25 7.09 4.54 -5.87
C ARG A 25 7.73 5.14 -4.61
N LYS A 26 7.27 4.75 -3.41
CA LYS A 26 7.88 5.17 -2.13
C LYS A 26 9.17 4.41 -1.78
N LEU A 27 9.47 3.32 -2.48
CA LEU A 27 10.74 2.62 -2.33
C LEU A 27 11.83 3.29 -3.18
N ALA A 28 13.06 3.31 -2.64
CA ALA A 28 14.26 3.65 -3.40
C ALA A 28 14.39 2.74 -4.63
N ARG A 29 14.87 3.29 -5.75
CA ARG A 29 14.92 2.59 -7.05
C ARG A 29 15.67 1.25 -6.96
N GLN A 30 16.76 1.22 -6.19
CA GLN A 30 17.57 0.01 -5.96
C GLN A 30 16.78 -1.06 -5.20
N ALA A 31 16.03 -0.66 -4.16
CA ALA A 31 15.25 -1.59 -3.32
C ALA A 31 14.06 -2.23 -4.06
N ARG A 32 13.61 -1.67 -5.20
CA ARG A 32 12.53 -2.24 -6.02
C ARG A 32 12.94 -3.54 -6.69
N HIS A 33 14.19 -3.63 -7.13
CA HIS A 33 14.70 -4.76 -7.93
C HIS A 33 15.66 -5.66 -7.16
N ASP A 34 16.16 -5.20 -6.00
CA ASP A 34 17.01 -5.98 -5.12
C ASP A 34 16.33 -7.31 -4.69
N PRO A 35 16.91 -8.48 -5.07
CA PRO A 35 16.43 -9.79 -4.67
C PRO A 35 16.52 -10.04 -3.17
N ALA A 36 17.56 -9.53 -2.49
CA ALA A 36 17.74 -9.70 -1.05
C ALA A 36 16.63 -9.01 -0.25
N LYS A 37 16.07 -7.91 -0.80
CA LYS A 37 14.96 -7.16 -0.19
C LYS A 37 13.58 -7.69 -0.59
N ARG A 38 13.49 -8.79 -1.34
CA ARG A 38 12.20 -9.34 -1.83
C ARG A 38 11.22 -9.63 -0.69
N ALA A 39 11.69 -10.23 0.41
CA ALA A 39 10.84 -10.56 1.55
C ALA A 39 10.30 -9.30 2.24
N GLN A 40 11.19 -8.35 2.53
CA GLN A 40 10.82 -7.05 3.13
C GLN A 40 9.84 -6.28 2.24
N ARG A 41 10.07 -6.26 0.92
CA ARG A 41 9.18 -5.61 -0.04
C ARG A 41 7.79 -6.25 -0.08
N LYS A 42 7.70 -7.59 -0.03
CA LYS A 42 6.41 -8.29 0.08
C LYS A 42 5.68 -7.95 1.38
N GLN A 43 6.40 -7.92 2.50
CA GLN A 43 5.81 -7.57 3.79
C GLN A 43 5.29 -6.13 3.78
N PHE A 44 6.07 -5.20 3.22
CA PHE A 44 5.66 -3.81 3.04
C PHE A 44 4.36 -3.70 2.22
N TYR A 45 4.27 -4.40 1.08
CA TYR A 45 3.04 -4.39 0.28
C TYR A 45 1.84 -4.99 1.00
N ARG A 46 2.02 -6.07 1.77
CA ARG A 46 0.95 -6.67 2.57
C ARG A 46 0.38 -5.68 3.59
N VAL A 47 1.25 -4.97 4.31
CA VAL A 47 0.82 -3.94 5.28
C VAL A 47 0.06 -2.79 4.59
N MET A 48 0.50 -2.36 3.40
CA MET A 48 -0.22 -1.33 2.65
C MET A 48 -1.60 -1.80 2.19
N LEU A 49 -1.71 -3.06 1.74
CA LEU A 49 -2.98 -3.65 1.32
C LEU A 49 -3.94 -3.84 2.50
N GLU A 50 -3.43 -4.24 3.67
CA GLU A 50 -4.21 -4.35 4.90
C GLU A 50 -4.79 -2.99 5.31
N HIS A 51 -3.97 -1.94 5.34
CA HIS A 51 -4.48 -0.59 5.62
C HIS A 51 -5.52 -0.13 4.59
N HIS A 52 -5.32 -0.46 3.31
CA HIS A 52 -6.28 -0.13 2.28
C HIS A 52 -7.61 -0.86 2.44
N ARG A 53 -7.57 -2.15 2.77
CA ARG A 53 -8.76 -2.95 3.07
C ARG A 53 -9.50 -2.39 4.28
N ASN A 54 -8.79 -2.06 5.36
CA ASN A 54 -9.42 -1.48 6.55
C ASN A 54 -10.09 -0.14 6.23
N ALA A 55 -9.47 0.70 5.40
CA ALA A 55 -10.09 1.95 4.94
C ALA A 55 -11.35 1.71 4.10
N GLN A 56 -11.33 0.72 3.19
CA GLN A 56 -12.50 0.32 2.42
C GLN A 56 -13.63 -0.24 3.30
N GLU A 57 -13.30 -1.03 4.31
CA GLU A 57 -14.27 -1.58 5.27
C GLU A 57 -14.92 -0.46 6.10
N LEU A 58 -14.16 0.57 6.51
CA LEU A 58 -14.72 1.75 7.18
C LEU A 58 -15.70 2.49 6.27
N VAL A 59 -15.30 2.83 5.05
CA VAL A 59 -16.16 3.54 4.09
C VAL A 59 -17.43 2.74 3.79
N ARG A 60 -17.30 1.41 3.62
CA ARG A 60 -18.46 0.52 3.41
C ARG A 60 -19.38 0.50 4.62
N THR A 61 -18.83 0.44 5.83
CA THR A 61 -19.60 0.36 7.08
C THR A 61 -20.37 1.65 7.34
N PHE A 62 -19.73 2.80 7.10
CA PHE A 62 -20.27 4.12 7.42
C PHE A 62 -20.91 4.85 6.23
N ARG A 63 -20.88 4.28 5.02
CA ARG A 63 -21.39 4.87 3.76
C ARG A 63 -20.84 6.28 3.50
N LEU A 64 -19.53 6.44 3.72
CA LEU A 64 -18.80 7.69 3.50
C LEU A 64 -18.45 7.90 2.02
#